data_AF-A0A838CP08-F1
#
_entry.id   AF-A0A838CP08-F1
#
_cell.length_a   1.000
_cell.length_b   1.000
_cell.length_c   1.000
_cell.angle_alpha   90.00
_cell.angle_beta   90.00
_cell.angle_gamma   90.00
#
_symmetry.space_group_name_H-M   'P 1'
#
loop_
_entity.id
_entity.type
_entity.pdbx_description
1 polymer ?
#
loop_
_entity_poly.entity_id
_entity_poly.type
_entity_poly.pdbx_seq_one_letter_code
_entity_poly.pdbx_strand_id
1 'polypeptide(L)' 'MNQLLDKVAQGLLLTAFLFGILMIFTSWDVYAFLFVFLSLYMIVQGALQYNENPRSIWNYVFLGGGGLMLGLGLSSILV' A
#
# COMPACT_ATOMS: atom_id res chain seq x y z
N MET A 1 16.73 10.45 -4.77
CA MET A 1 16.12 9.38 -3.94
C MET A 1 14.60 9.40 -4.03
N ASN A 2 13.93 10.56 -3.88
CA ASN A 2 12.46 10.67 -4.01
C ASN A 2 11.89 10.19 -5.36
N GLN A 3 12.48 10.54 -6.50
CA GLN A 3 11.94 10.12 -7.81
C GLN A 3 11.87 8.60 -8.05
N LEU A 4 12.78 7.83 -7.43
CA LEU A 4 12.81 6.37 -7.58
C LEU A 4 11.73 5.74 -6.70
N LEU A 5 11.56 6.25 -5.48
CA LEU A 5 10.48 5.88 -4.57
C LEU A 5 9.10 6.29 -5.10
N ASP A 6 8.98 7.44 -5.76
CA ASP A 6 7.73 7.86 -6.43
C ASP A 6 7.35 6.89 -7.54
N LYS A 7 8.31 6.47 -8.38
CA LYS A 7 8.06 5.46 -9.42
C LYS A 7 7.65 4.13 -8.82
N VAL A 8 8.26 3.72 -7.71
CA VAL A 8 7.88 2.51 -6.98
C VAL A 8 6.46 2.65 -6.41
N ALA A 9 6.11 3.78 -5.80
CA ALA A 9 4.77 4.04 -5.28
C ALA A 9 3.73 3.99 -6.41
N GLN A 10 4.00 4.62 -7.55
CA GLN A 10 3.13 4.56 -8.73
C GLN A 10 2.99 3.12 -9.25
N GLY A 11 4.08 2.35 -9.28
CA GLY A 11 4.04 0.94 -9.66
C GLY A 11 3.20 0.08 -8.70
N LEU A 12 3.33 0.30 -7.39
CA LEU A 12 2.53 -0.37 -6.37
C LEU A 12 1.05 0.00 -6.50
N LEU A 13 0.73 1.27 -6.74
CA LEU A 13 -0.63 1.74 -6.98
C LEU A 13 -1.22 1.14 -8.25
N LEU A 14 -0.46 1.10 -9.36
CA LEU A 14 -0.87 0.48 -10.60
C LEU A 14 -1.14 -1.01 -10.40
N THR A 15 -0.27 -1.70 -9.67
CA THR A 15 -0.42 -3.13 -9.38
C THR A 15 -1.65 -3.37 -8.51
N ALA A 16 -1.86 -2.56 -7.45
CA ALA A 16 -3.07 -2.60 -6.64
C ALA A 16 -4.32 -2.35 -7.47
N PHE A 17 -4.28 -1.40 -8.40
CA PHE A 17 -5.38 -1.11 -9.30
C PHE A 17 -5.70 -2.28 -10.25
N LEU A 18 -4.68 -2.93 -10.83
CA LEU A 18 -4.85 -4.12 -11.66
C LEU A 18 -5.47 -5.28 -10.87
N PHE A 19 -5.01 -5.51 -9.63
CA PHE A 19 -5.63 -6.48 -8.74
C PHE A 19 -7.07 -6.09 -8.38
N GLY A 20 -7.37 -4.80 -8.25
CA GLY A 20 -8.73 -4.31 -8.01
C GLY A 20 -9.67 -4.55 -9.19
N ILE A 21 -9.18 -4.42 -10.41
CA ILE A 21 -9.93 -4.81 -11.61
C ILE A 21 -10.12 -6.33 -11.63
N LEU A 22 -9.07 -7.10 -11.38
CA LEU A 22 -9.13 -8.57 -11.33
C LEU A 22 -10.12 -9.08 -10.28
N MET A 23 -10.24 -8.37 -9.16
CA MET A 23 -11.16 -8.67 -8.07
C MET A 23 -12.63 -8.64 -8.51
N ILE A 24 -12.98 -7.82 -9.51
CA ILE A 24 -14.35 -7.79 -10.08
C ILE A 24 -14.71 -9.14 -10.71
N PHE A 25 -13.70 -9.89 -11.17
CA PHE A 25 -13.86 -11.13 -11.92
C PHE A 25 -13.41 -12.39 -11.16
N THR A 26 -12.85 -12.25 -9.95
CA THR A 26 -12.12 -13.33 -9.25
C THR A 26 -12.52 -13.44 -7.77
N SER A 27 -12.15 -14.56 -7.15
CA SER A 27 -12.37 -14.95 -5.76
C SER A 27 -11.82 -13.98 -4.70
N TRP A 28 -12.23 -14.22 -3.45
CA TRP A 28 -11.79 -13.50 -2.25
C TRP A 28 -10.27 -13.47 -2.03
N ASP A 29 -9.51 -14.44 -2.55
CA ASP A 29 -8.04 -14.48 -2.36
C ASP A 29 -7.34 -13.29 -3.02
N VAL A 30 -7.91 -12.73 -4.09
CA VAL A 30 -7.37 -11.55 -4.79
C VAL A 30 -7.50 -10.28 -3.95
N TYR A 31 -8.45 -10.23 -3.02
CA TYR A 31 -8.56 -9.11 -2.08
C TYR A 31 -7.29 -8.97 -1.23
N ALA A 32 -6.75 -10.08 -0.74
CA ALA A 32 -5.60 -10.03 0.15
C ALA A 32 -4.37 -9.45 -0.58
N PHE A 33 -4.16 -9.83 -1.84
CA PHE A 33 -3.10 -9.25 -2.68
C PHE A 33 -3.34 -7.75 -2.94
N LEU A 34 -4.56 -7.33 -3.27
CA LEU A 34 -4.89 -5.92 -3.41
C LEU A 34 -4.55 -5.12 -2.14
N PHE A 35 -4.96 -5.63 -0.97
CA PHE A 35 -4.68 -4.99 0.31
C PHE A 35 -3.18 -4.92 0.60
N VAL A 36 -2.41 -5.96 0.27
CA VAL A 36 -0.94 -5.95 0.40
C VAL A 36 -0.32 -4.87 -0.48
N PHE A 37 -0.64 -4.80 -1.78
CA PHE A 37 -0.04 -3.78 -2.66
C PHE A 37 -0.47 -2.35 -2.30
N LEU A 38 -1.73 -2.16 -1.91
CA LEU A 38 -2.22 -0.86 -1.46
C LEU A 38 -1.57 -0.42 -0.14
N SER A 39 -1.34 -1.36 0.78
CA SER A 39 -0.66 -1.08 2.04
C SER A 39 0.81 -0.68 1.84
N LEU A 40 1.52 -1.35 0.93
CA LEU A 40 2.89 -0.99 0.56
C LEU A 40 2.94 0.40 -0.08
N TYR A 41 1.98 0.72 -0.96
CA TYR A 41 1.85 2.07 -1.51
C TYR A 41 1.69 3.12 -0.40
N MET A 42 0.80 2.85 0.57
CA MET A 42 0.57 3.77 1.69
C MET A 42 1.83 3.97 2.55
N ILE A 43 2.59 2.91 2.81
CA ILE A 43 3.85 3.00 3.57
C ILE A 43 4.89 3.83 2.81
N VAL A 44 5.06 3.59 1.50
CA VAL A 44 6.02 4.32 0.67
C VAL A 44 5.64 5.80 0.55
N GLN A 45 4.35 6.11 0.34
CA GLN A 45 3.86 7.49 0.31
C GLN A 45 3.99 8.17 1.67
N GLY A 46 3.66 7.48 2.76
CA GLY A 46 3.84 8.01 4.11
C GLY A 46 5.32 8.30 4.42
N ALA A 47 6.25 7.47 3.93
CA ALA A 47 7.68 7.69 4.09
C ALA A 47 8.19 8.89 3.27
N LEU A 48 7.72 9.04 2.03
CA LEU A 48 8.01 10.21 1.20
C LEU A 48 7.49 11.50 1.84
N GLN A 49 6.24 11.48 2.29
CA GLN A 49 5.58 12.62 2.91
C GLN A 49 6.20 12.96 4.28
N TYR A 50 6.71 11.97 5.01
CA TYR A 50 7.51 12.17 6.22
C TYR A 50 8.84 12.87 5.94
N ASN A 51 9.48 12.54 4.82
CA ASN A 51 10.73 13.18 4.41
C ASN A 51 10.52 14.65 4.00
N GLU A 52 9.39 14.96 3.36
CA GLU A 52 9.05 16.32 2.93
C GLU A 52 8.45 17.18 4.04
N ASN A 53 7.59 16.61 4.89
CA ASN A 53 6.92 17.32 5.97
C ASN A 53 6.70 16.42 7.21
N PRO A 54 7.71 16.23 8.06
CA PRO A 54 7.70 15.23 9.13
C PRO A 54 6.65 15.49 10.22
N ARG A 55 6.14 16.71 10.35
CA ARG A 55 5.15 17.08 11.38
C ARG A 55 3.69 16.83 10.95
N SER A 56 3.46 16.35 9.73
CA SER A 56 2.12 16.04 9.25
C SER A 56 1.56 14.79 9.94
N ILE A 57 0.33 14.89 10.46
CA ILE A 57 -0.43 13.75 10.99
C ILE A 57 -0.64 12.69 9.91
N TRP A 58 -0.76 13.09 8.65
CA TRP A 58 -0.96 12.17 7.53
C TRP A 58 0.16 11.14 7.42
N ASN A 59 1.40 11.48 7.75
CA ASN A 59 2.52 10.51 7.70
C ASN A 59 2.27 9.33 8.64
N TYR A 60 1.79 9.59 9.84
CA TYR A 60 1.50 8.55 10.83
C TYR A 60 0.27 7.73 10.43
N VAL A 61 -0.74 8.37 9.82
CA VAL A 61 -1.92 7.67 9.29
C VAL A 61 -1.52 6.76 8.13
N PHE A 62 -0.69 7.22 7.19
CA PHE A 62 -0.24 6.44 6.04
C PHE A 62 0.73 5.32 6.43
N LEU A 63 1.73 5.61 7.28
CA LEU A 63 2.68 4.60 7.76
C LEU A 63 2.03 3.60 8.72
N GLY A 64 1.27 4.09 9.70
CA GLY A 64 0.59 3.25 10.69
C GLY A 64 -0.58 2.48 10.08
N GLY A 65 -1.44 3.15 9.32
CA GLY A 65 -2.56 2.52 8.62
C GLY A 65 -2.09 1.52 7.56
N GLY A 66 -1.08 1.90 6.76
CA GLY A 66 -0.44 0.99 5.81
C GLY A 66 0.19 -0.22 6.51
N GLY A 67 0.93 -0.02 7.61
CA GLY A 67 1.53 -1.12 8.38
C GLY A 67 0.51 -2.09 8.96
N LEU A 68 -0.58 -1.58 9.55
CA LEU A 68 -1.66 -2.42 10.07
C LEU A 68 -2.37 -3.20 8.96
N MET A 69 -2.66 -2.55 7.83
CA MET A 69 -3.32 -3.18 6.69
C MET A 69 -2.43 -4.24 6.05
N LEU A 70 -1.12 -4.02 6.00
CA LEU A 70 -0.14 -5.01 5.54
C LEU A 70 -0.13 -6.24 6.46
N GLY A 71 -0.12 -6.03 7.78
CA GLY A 71 -0.16 -7.12 8.76
C GLY A 71 -1.43 -7.98 8.63
N LEU A 72 -2.59 -7.33 8.51
CA LEU A 72 -3.87 -8.04 8.30
C LEU A 72 -3.91 -8.76 6.95
N GLY A 73 -3.51 -8.10 5.87
CA GLY A 73 -3.50 -8.68 4.53
C GLY A 73 -2.54 -9.86 4.39
N LEU A 74 -1.37 -9.83 5.03
CA LEU A 74 -0.45 -10.97 5.05
C LEU A 74 -0.98 -12.11 5.92
N SER A 75 -1.63 -11.80 7.05
CA SER A 75 -2.19 -12.82 7.93
C SER A 75 -3.29 -13.63 7.24
N SER A 76 -4.10 -13.02 6.36
CA SER A 76 -5.13 -13.73 5.60
C SER A 76 -4.60 -14.51 4.39
N ILE A 77 -3.33 -14.33 4.01
CA ILE A 77 -2.67 -15.12 2.95
C ILE A 77 -1.95 -16.33 3.56
N LEU A 78 -1.40 -16.18 4.77
CA LEU A 78 -0.56 -17.18 5.43
C LEU A 78 -1.33 -18.19 6.29
N VAL A 79 -2.57 -17.90 6.67
CA VAL A 79 -3.46 -18.74 7.51
C VAL A 79 -4.58 -19.29 6.65
#